data_AF-A0A970EIU1-F1
#
_entry.id   AF-A0A970EIU1-F1
#
_cell.length_a   1.000
_cell.length_b   1.000
_cell.length_c   1.000
_cell.angle_alpha   90.00
_cell.angle_beta   90.00
_cell.angle_gamma   90.00
#
_symmetry.space_group_name_H-M   'P 1'
#
loop_
_entity.id
_entity.type
_entity.pdbx_description
1 polymer ?
#
loop_
_entity_poly.entity_id
_entity_poly.type
_entity_poly.pdbx_seq_one_letter_code
_entity_poly.pdbx_strand_id
1 'polypeptide(L)'
;MAKEVKSALKDIIKILHERNHSTIMMALSNADFCDDDGKLGIVFPPELADTFMPMIKEGKEVLEGVIGEVIGKDVTISLKRENEGIKKEDKLNELLNSDIIKIED
;
A
#
# COMPACT_ATOMS: atom_id res chain seq x y z
N MET A 1 0.07 -8.73 -10.08
CA MET A 1 0.59 -8.80 -8.69
C MET A 1 -0.11 -7.77 -7.80
N ALA A 2 -0.17 -6.51 -8.21
CA ALA A 2 -0.79 -5.44 -7.41
C ALA A 2 -2.24 -5.71 -7.03
N LYS A 3 -3.05 -6.28 -7.92
CA LYS A 3 -4.45 -6.65 -7.62
C LYS A 3 -4.54 -7.69 -6.49
N GLU A 4 -3.66 -8.69 -6.48
CA GLU A 4 -3.62 -9.74 -5.46
C GLU A 4 -3.20 -9.16 -4.12
N VAL A 5 -2.18 -8.29 -4.11
CA VAL A 5 -1.73 -7.58 -2.91
C VAL A 5 -2.82 -6.66 -2.37
N LYS A 6 -3.55 -5.92 -3.21
CA LYS A 6 -4.70 -5.11 -2.79
C LYS A 6 -5.79 -5.97 -2.15
N SER A 7 -6.07 -7.15 -2.72
CA SER A 7 -7.06 -8.08 -2.17
C SER A 7 -6.62 -8.67 -0.82
N ALA A 8 -5.33 -8.89 -0.65
CA ALA A 8 -4.75 -9.51 0.54
C ALA A 8 -4.15 -8.50 1.54
N LEU A 9 -4.36 -7.19 1.30
CA LEU A 9 -3.74 -6.12 2.10
C LEU A 9 -4.09 -6.22 3.58
N LYS A 10 -5.33 -6.63 3.89
CA LYS A 10 -5.78 -6.83 5.27
C LYS A 10 -4.99 -7.94 5.97
N ASP A 11 -4.74 -9.05 5.28
CA ASP A 11 -3.97 -10.17 5.82
C ASP A 11 -2.49 -9.81 5.98
N ILE A 12 -1.92 -9.08 5.00
CA ILE A 12 -0.55 -8.55 5.07
C ILE A 12 -0.39 -7.61 6.28
N ILE A 13 -1.31 -6.66 6.47
CA ILE A 13 -1.32 -5.74 7.62
C ILE A 13 -1.44 -6.50 8.93
N LYS A 14 -2.29 -7.52 9.01
CA LYS A 14 -2.46 -8.35 10.21
C LYS A 14 -1.17 -9.08 10.59
N ILE A 15 -0.47 -9.69 9.63
CA ILE A 15 0.80 -10.38 9.89
C ILE A 15 1.87 -9.38 10.32
N LEU A 16 1.95 -8.20 9.69
CA LEU A 16 2.87 -7.15 10.11
C LEU A 16 2.58 -6.65 11.53
N HIS A 17 1.31 -6.56 11.92
CA HIS A 17 0.89 -6.23 13.28
C HIS A 17 1.36 -7.28 14.29
N GLU A 18 1.10 -8.57 14.01
CA GLU A 18 1.50 -9.70 14.85
C GLU A 18 3.04 -9.80 15.00
N ARG A 19 3.79 -9.35 13.98
CA ARG A 19 5.26 -9.31 13.98
C ARG A 19 5.85 -7.98 14.46
N ASN A 20 5.04 -7.08 15.04
CA ASN A 20 5.46 -5.76 15.57
C ASN A 20 6.11 -4.80 14.54
N HIS A 21 5.73 -4.88 13.27
CA HIS A 21 6.21 -3.97 12.22
C HIS A 21 5.24 -2.81 11.96
N SER A 22 4.90 -2.06 13.02
CA SER A 22 3.92 -0.96 13.00
C SER A 22 4.27 0.16 12.01
N THR A 23 5.56 0.44 11.82
CA THR A 23 6.05 1.45 10.86
C THR A 23 5.75 1.07 9.41
N ILE A 24 5.93 -0.20 9.05
CA ILE A 24 5.64 -0.71 7.71
C ILE A 24 4.13 -0.67 7.45
N MET A 25 3.33 -1.06 8.44
CA MET A 25 1.86 -0.95 8.39
C MET A 25 1.39 0.46 8.07
N MET A 26 1.95 1.45 8.79
CA MET A 26 1.56 2.85 8.62
C MET A 26 1.86 3.34 7.20
N ALA A 27 3.03 2.98 6.66
CA ALA A 27 3.38 3.27 5.29
C ALA A 27 2.40 2.61 4.30
N LEU A 28 2.17 1.29 4.40
CA LEU A 28 1.27 0.57 3.49
C LEU A 28 -0.17 1.10 3.51
N SER A 29 -0.63 1.61 4.64
CA SER A 29 -1.99 2.17 4.78
C SER A 29 -2.17 3.48 4.00
N ASN A 30 -1.06 4.15 3.68
CA ASN A 30 -1.03 5.41 2.93
C ASN A 30 -0.45 5.24 1.51
N ALA A 31 -0.25 3.99 1.08
CA ALA A 31 0.29 3.68 -0.23
C ALA A 31 -0.79 3.15 -1.18
N ASP A 32 -0.62 3.43 -2.47
CA ASP A 32 -1.28 2.67 -3.52
C ASP A 32 -0.31 1.63 -4.10
N PHE A 33 -0.85 0.68 -4.87
CA PHE A 33 -0.10 -0.40 -5.47
C PHE A 33 -0.32 -0.45 -6.98
N CYS A 34 0.76 -0.67 -7.73
CA CYS A 34 0.74 -0.87 -9.18
C CYS A 34 1.65 -2.03 -9.58
N ASP A 35 1.42 -2.59 -10.76
CA ASP A 35 2.34 -3.54 -11.37
C ASP A 35 3.45 -2.74 -12.08
N ASP A 36 4.72 -3.06 -11.82
CA ASP A 36 5.88 -2.31 -12.29
C ASP A 36 6.96 -3.25 -12.86
N ASP A 37 6.93 -3.52 -14.17
CA ASP A 37 7.90 -4.39 -14.85
C ASP A 37 8.14 -5.74 -14.12
N GLY A 38 7.05 -6.37 -13.65
CA GLY A 38 7.09 -7.63 -12.90
C GLY A 38 7.36 -7.49 -11.39
N LYS A 39 7.50 -6.27 -10.89
CA LYS A 39 7.61 -5.92 -9.46
C LYS A 39 6.29 -5.36 -8.92
N LEU A 40 6.14 -5.39 -7.61
CA LEU A 40 5.09 -4.65 -6.90
C LEU A 40 5.55 -3.21 -6.67
N GLY A 41 4.96 -2.27 -7.40
CA GLY A 41 5.17 -0.85 -7.17
C GLY A 41 4.33 -0.35 -6.00
N ILE A 42 4.97 0.11 -4.94
CA ILE A 42 4.34 0.81 -3.82
C ILE A 42 4.47 2.30 -4.06
N VAL A 43 3.32 2.96 -4.22
CA VAL A 43 3.20 4.35 -4.66
C VAL A 43 2.77 5.21 -3.47
N PHE A 44 3.61 6.18 -3.10
CA PHE A 44 3.30 7.12 -2.04
C PHE A 44 2.90 8.49 -2.58
N PRO A 45 1.90 9.16 -1.96
CA PRO A 45 1.62 10.57 -2.21
C PRO A 45 2.89 11.40 -2.04
N PRO A 46 3.11 12.48 -2.82
CA PRO A 46 4.37 13.21 -2.83
C PRO A 46 4.73 13.77 -1.45
N GLU A 47 3.72 14.22 -0.71
CA GLU A 47 3.84 14.76 0.65
C GLU A 47 4.25 13.71 1.69
N LEU A 48 3.99 12.43 1.43
CA LEU A 48 4.25 11.32 2.35
C LEU A 48 5.45 10.45 1.90
N ALA A 49 5.86 10.58 0.65
CA ALA A 49 6.91 9.77 0.05
C ALA A 49 8.24 9.88 0.81
N ASP A 50 8.64 11.10 1.19
CA ASP A 50 9.89 11.30 1.94
C ASP A 50 9.86 10.70 3.35
N THR A 51 8.67 10.55 3.94
CA THR A 51 8.48 9.93 5.26
C THR A 51 8.42 8.40 5.16
N PHE A 52 7.62 7.86 4.24
CA PHE A 52 7.33 6.42 4.21
C PHE A 52 8.25 5.61 3.31
N MET A 53 8.85 6.18 2.26
CA MET A 53 9.78 5.43 1.42
C MET A 53 10.99 4.90 2.21
N PRO A 54 11.64 5.67 3.10
CA PRO A 54 12.72 5.13 3.93
C PRO A 54 12.26 3.98 4.82
N MET A 55 11.06 4.09 5.42
CA MET A 55 10.49 3.06 6.29
C MET A 55 10.27 1.74 5.53
N ILE A 56 9.77 1.80 4.29
CA ILE A 56 9.65 0.61 3.46
C ILE A 56 11.01 0.09 3.03
N LYS A 57 12.00 0.95 2.75
CA LYS A 57 13.36 0.50 2.39
C LYS A 57 14.00 -0.30 3.53
N GLU A 58 13.88 0.17 4.76
CA GLU A 58 14.39 -0.54 5.95
C GLU A 58 13.65 -1.86 6.19
N GLY A 59 12.33 -1.86 5.98
CA GLY A 59 11.47 -3.03 6.15
C GLY A 59 11.30 -3.90 4.91
N LYS A 60 12.10 -3.69 3.86
CA LYS A 60 11.80 -4.21 2.51
C LYS A 60 11.78 -5.72 2.47
N GLU A 61 12.83 -6.37 2.98
CA GLU A 61 12.95 -7.84 2.97
C GLU A 61 11.83 -8.51 3.77
N VAL A 62 11.47 -7.92 4.91
CA VAL A 62 10.34 -8.39 5.73
C VAL A 62 9.04 -8.28 4.96
N LEU A 63 8.80 -7.12 4.32
CA LEU A 63 7.59 -6.88 3.57
C LEU A 63 7.48 -7.79 2.34
N GLU A 64 8.57 -7.99 1.60
CA GLU A 64 8.63 -8.94 0.47
C GLU A 64 8.33 -10.36 0.95
N GLY A 65 8.90 -10.78 2.08
CA GLY A 65 8.64 -12.08 2.68
C GLY A 65 7.18 -12.26 3.12
N VAL A 66 6.60 -11.27 3.81
CA VAL A 66 5.20 -11.32 4.25
C VAL A 66 4.25 -11.32 3.06
N ILE A 67 4.47 -10.45 2.07
CA ILE A 67 3.63 -10.43 0.88
C ILE A 67 3.75 -11.78 0.16
N GLY A 68 4.97 -12.28 -0.03
CA GLY A 68 5.20 -13.55 -0.71
C GLY A 68 4.59 -14.75 0.00
N GLU A 69 4.60 -14.77 1.33
CA GLU A 69 3.90 -15.77 2.16
C GLU A 69 2.38 -15.73 1.91
N VAL A 70 1.80 -14.54 1.84
CA VAL A 70 0.35 -14.36 1.67
C VAL A 70 -0.11 -14.68 0.25
N ILE A 71 0.61 -14.22 -0.77
CA ILE A 71 0.22 -14.40 -2.18
C ILE A 71 0.80 -15.67 -2.81
N GLY A 72 1.64 -16.42 -2.08
CA GLY A 72 2.21 -17.69 -2.50
C GLY A 72 3.26 -17.62 -3.61
N LYS A 73 4.00 -16.50 -3.73
CA LYS A 73 5.06 -16.31 -4.74
C LYS A 73 6.07 -15.26 -4.30
N ASP A 74 7.30 -15.35 -4.80
CA ASP A 74 8.30 -14.31 -4.58
C ASP A 74 7.84 -12.95 -5.11
N VAL A 75 8.05 -11.91 -4.30
CA VAL A 75 7.71 -10.53 -4.63
C VAL A 75 8.94 -9.67 -4.51
N THR A 76 9.15 -8.84 -5.52
CA THR A 76 10.12 -7.75 -5.45
C THR A 76 9.36 -6.42 -5.43
N ILE A 77 9.74 -5.53 -4.52
CA ILE A 77 9.12 -4.22 -4.32
C ILE A 77 9.94 -3.14 -5.02
N SER A 78 9.24 -2.27 -5.75
CA SER A 78 9.74 -0.97 -6.19
C SER A 78 8.96 0.15 -5.50
N LEU A 79 9.65 1.24 -5.18
CA LEU A 79 9.02 2.39 -4.51
C LEU A 79 8.87 3.53 -5.52
N LYS A 80 7.67 4.07 -5.63
CA LYS A 80 7.32 5.16 -6.54
C LYS A 80 6.71 6.32 -5.79
N ARG A 81 6.98 7.53 -6.27
CA ARG A 81 6.31 8.75 -5.84
C ARG A 81 5.16 9.03 -6.81
N GLU A 82 4.01 9.43 -6.30
CA GLU A 82 2.76 9.62 -7.07
C GLU A 82 2.85 10.66 -8.22
N ASN A 83 3.95 11.40 -8.37
CA ASN A 83 4.14 12.35 -9.48
C ASN A 83 4.75 11.76 -10.77
N GLU A 84 5.06 10.45 -10.81
CA GLU A 84 5.44 9.75 -12.04
C GLU A 84 4.26 8.92 -12.59
N GLY A 85 3.34 9.59 -13.30
CA GLY A 85 2.56 8.95 -14.38
C GLY A 85 1.34 8.09 -13.99
N ILE A 86 0.90 8.03 -12.74
CA ILE A 86 -0.39 7.41 -12.40
C ILE A 86 -1.42 8.51 -12.23
N LYS A 87 -2.28 8.69 -13.24
CA LYS A 87 -3.44 9.56 -13.16
C LYS A 87 -4.30 9.15 -11.97
N LYS A 88 -4.35 10.01 -10.95
CA LYS A 88 -5.42 10.07 -9.95
C LYS A 88 -6.72 10.48 -10.64
N GLU A 89 -7.36 9.56 -11.34
CA GLU A 89 -8.77 9.68 -11.68
C GLU A 89 -9.49 8.49 -11.05
N ASP A 90 -10.54 8.79 -10.27
CA ASP A 90 -11.61 7.86 -9.86
C ASP A 90 -11.52 7.00 -8.59
N LYS A 91 -10.84 7.40 -7.50
CA LYS A 91 -11.10 6.73 -6.18
C LYS A 91 -11.42 7.60 -4.98
N LEU A 92 -11.08 8.89 -4.98
CA LEU A 92 -11.41 9.75 -3.84
C LEU A 92 -12.86 10.28 -3.91
N ASN A 93 -13.42 10.43 -5.11
CA ASN A 93 -14.80 10.92 -5.31
C ASN A 93 -15.88 9.84 -5.14
N GLU A 94 -15.55 8.54 -5.18
CA GLU A 94 -16.52 7.48 -4.84
C GLU A 94 -16.66 7.30 -3.32
N LEU A 95 -15.61 7.52 -2.53
CA LEU A 95 -15.64 7.37 -1.07
C LEU A 95 -16.37 8.52 -0.35
N LEU A 96 -16.40 9.73 -0.94
CA LEU A 96 -17.11 10.88 -0.36
C LEU A 96 -18.60 10.95 -0.73
N ASN A 97 -19.03 10.20 -1.76
CA ASN A 97 -20.43 10.18 -2.22
C ASN A 97 -21.25 8.99 -1.69
N SER A 98 -20.67 8.13 -0.85
CA SER A 98 -21.38 6.98 -0.27
C SER A 98 -21.84 7.25 1.18
N ASP A 99 -22.90 8.06 1.31
CA ASP A 99 -24.02 7.89 2.26
C ASP A 99 -23.78 7.43 3.72
N ILE A 100 -22.95 8.12 4.51
CA ILE A 100 -23.07 8.13 5.99
C ILE A 100 -22.57 9.51 6.45
N ILE A 101 -23.40 10.50 6.77
CA ILE A 101 -24.14 10.68 8.03
C ILE A 101 -25.36 11.58 7.74
N LYS A 102 -26.58 11.10 8.01
CA LYS A 102 -27.72 11.98 8.28
C LYS A 102 -27.48 12.64 9.64
N ILE A 103 -27.35 13.95 9.66
CA ILE A 103 -27.62 14.75 10.87
C ILE A 103 -29.02 15.31 10.64
N GLU A 104 -30.03 14.72 11.29
CA GLU A 104 -31.33 15.37 11.45
C GLU A 104 -31.17 16.52 12.46
N ASP A 105 -31.80 17.65 12.14
CA ASP A 105 -31.82 18.92 12.87
C ASP A 105 -32.53 18.80 14.23
#